data_AF-A0A0C2CV48-F1
#
_entry.id   AF-A0A0C2CV48-F1
#
_cell.length_a   1.000
_cell.length_b   1.000
_cell.length_c   1.000
_cell.angle_alpha   90.00
_cell.angle_beta   90.00
_cell.angle_gamma   90.00
#
_symmetry.space_group_name_H-M   'P 1'
#
loop_
_entity.id
_entity.type
_entity.pdbx_description
1 polymer ?
#
loop_
_entity_poly.entity_id
_entity_poly.type
_entity_poly.pdbx_seq_one_letter_code
_entity_poly.pdbx_strand_id
1 'polypeptide(L)'
;MTSFGTTATVQEPGFMPTFKVRGQIYHRIGSLLPLPDENPRFLQIYFTGDEEQQVDQRCENIGGTRRNIILNLQRMFHQHNSLVKLFKTSLERMPTDEYKIVIRADKRPTGEHERRFNAPTVNEVAVVMVGEDFDRRDIIIQKRNDSLQRISETHRSYDALQYPVMFWEGEDGYHFNLKQTDPRTGSLTSKKISAKDFYASRIMIRDTSSNHLLMCRQLFHQFIVDMYAKIESERLLYIRLNQRKLRVDDYIHLRDAVANDGNSTDVGRLVILPATFTGSPRHMHEYAQDAMLYVRTCGRPDLFITFTCNPEWSEIREELLEGQAPSDRHDLIARVFKQKLTKFMDVVTKSHIYGETRCWLYSVEWQKRGLPHAHILIWLKDKIHPTQIDSIISAEIPNPDQDPGLYEIITKNMIHGPCGPLNPNSPCMQGRKCTKKYPREFIQETQTGNDGYPLYRRRRPEEGGFTAIVKVRMNNQQAEIEVDN
;
A
#
# COMPACT_ATOMS: atom_id res chain seq x y z
N MET A 1 9.94 -19.52 0.25
CA MET A 1 11.16 -20.30 -0.06
C MET A 1 12.40 -19.41 -0.01
N THR A 2 12.25 -18.14 -0.39
CA THR A 2 13.29 -17.11 -0.30
C THR A 2 13.19 -16.31 0.99
N SER A 3 14.23 -15.53 1.28
CA SER A 3 14.19 -14.52 2.33
C SER A 3 13.67 -13.19 1.79
N PHE A 4 12.84 -12.52 2.59
CA PHE A 4 12.37 -11.14 2.34
C PHE A 4 13.25 -10.19 3.13
N GLY A 5 14.03 -9.35 2.45
CA GLY A 5 14.93 -8.38 3.08
C GLY A 5 14.56 -6.95 2.74
N THR A 6 14.82 -6.05 3.69
CA THR A 6 14.79 -4.60 3.47
C THR A 6 16.12 -3.99 3.92
N THR A 7 16.53 -2.87 3.34
CA THR A 7 17.76 -2.17 3.77
C THR A 7 17.56 -1.31 5.02
N ALA A 8 16.32 -1.08 5.44
CA ALA A 8 15.99 -0.44 6.71
C ALA A 8 14.71 -1.04 7.30
N THR A 9 14.73 -1.28 8.60
CA THR A 9 13.57 -1.78 9.35
C THR A 9 12.73 -0.61 9.85
N VAL A 10 11.41 -0.79 9.86
CA VAL A 10 10.46 0.13 10.48
C VAL A 10 9.86 -0.60 11.67
N GLN A 11 10.22 -0.18 12.89
CA GLN A 11 9.56 -0.62 14.11
C GLN A 11 8.90 0.58 14.75
N GLU A 12 7.57 0.55 14.84
CA GLU A 12 6.81 1.52 15.63
C GLU A 12 6.28 0.79 16.87
N PRO A 13 6.41 1.36 18.08
CA PRO A 13 5.84 0.77 19.28
C PRO A 13 4.31 0.86 19.24
N GLY A 14 3.62 -0.24 19.58
CA GLY A 14 2.16 -0.33 19.67
C GLY A 14 1.49 -1.14 18.55
N PHE A 15 0.18 -0.97 18.38
CA PHE A 15 -0.60 -1.68 17.36
C PHE A 15 -0.31 -1.12 15.96
N MET A 16 0.24 -1.96 15.08
CA MET A 16 0.53 -1.64 13.69
C MET A 16 -0.36 -2.50 12.77
N PRO A 17 -1.52 -1.99 12.32
CA PRO A 17 -2.42 -2.74 11.43
C PRO A 17 -1.92 -2.84 9.99
N THR A 18 -0.82 -2.16 9.65
CA THR A 18 -0.32 -1.99 8.28
C THR A 18 1.10 -2.52 8.14
N PHE A 19 1.38 -3.28 7.09
CA PHE A 19 2.75 -3.65 6.74
C PHE A 19 3.54 -2.42 6.24
N LYS A 20 4.69 -2.13 6.86
CA LYS A 20 5.56 -0.98 6.53
C LYS A 20 7.00 -1.45 6.30
N VAL A 21 7.63 -0.90 5.27
CA VAL A 21 9.04 -1.15 4.94
C VAL A 21 9.75 0.15 4.61
N ARG A 22 11.06 0.19 4.82
CA ARG A 22 11.91 1.33 4.45
C ARG A 22 13.11 0.85 3.66
N GLY A 23 13.50 1.64 2.67
CA GLY A 23 14.65 1.35 1.82
C GLY A 23 14.33 0.36 0.71
N GLN A 24 15.37 -0.35 0.23
CA GLN A 24 15.23 -1.27 -0.89
C GLN A 24 14.77 -2.64 -0.41
N ILE A 25 13.75 -3.18 -1.08
CA ILE A 25 13.30 -4.58 -0.92
C ILE A 25 14.16 -5.47 -1.80
N TYR A 26 14.54 -6.64 -1.28
CA TYR A 26 15.26 -7.64 -2.06
C TYR A 26 14.93 -9.05 -1.58
N HIS A 27 14.94 -10.00 -2.51
CA HIS A 27 14.81 -11.42 -2.21
C HIS A 27 16.15 -12.11 -2.38
N ARG A 28 16.48 -13.00 -1.44
CA ARG A 28 17.63 -13.89 -1.57
C ARG A 28 17.23 -15.34 -1.47
N ILE A 29 17.93 -16.17 -2.21
CA ILE A 29 17.81 -17.62 -2.17
C ILE A 29 19.15 -18.23 -1.78
N GLY A 30 19.09 -19.28 -0.97
CA GLY A 30 20.26 -20.08 -0.59
C GLY A 30 20.29 -21.43 -1.31
N SER A 31 21.18 -22.29 -0.87
CA SER A 31 21.32 -23.66 -1.32
C SER A 31 20.13 -24.56 -0.91
N LEU A 32 20.00 -25.72 -1.56
CA LEU A 32 18.92 -26.67 -1.29
C LEU A 32 19.08 -27.42 0.05
N LEU A 33 20.31 -27.67 0.47
CA LEU A 33 20.64 -28.34 1.73
C LEU A 33 21.50 -27.42 2.60
N PRO A 34 21.40 -27.54 3.94
CA PRO A 34 22.28 -26.83 4.85
C PRO A 34 23.73 -27.31 4.68
N LEU A 35 24.67 -26.45 5.09
CA LEU A 35 26.05 -26.87 5.33
C LEU A 35 26.09 -27.94 6.44
N PRO A 36 27.15 -28.76 6.52
CA PRO A 36 27.35 -29.68 7.65
C PRO A 36 27.22 -28.92 8.98
N ASP A 37 26.49 -29.52 9.92
CA ASP A 37 26.27 -29.00 11.28
C ASP A 37 25.45 -27.70 11.39
N GLU A 38 24.83 -27.24 10.29
CA GLU A 38 23.89 -26.12 10.31
C GLU A 38 22.43 -26.56 10.32
N ASN A 39 21.60 -25.80 11.06
CA ASN A 39 20.16 -25.99 11.06
C ASN A 39 19.54 -25.50 9.73
N PRO A 40 18.62 -26.28 9.12
CA PRO A 40 18.01 -25.91 7.84
C PRO A 40 17.13 -24.65 7.98
N ARG A 41 17.21 -23.75 6.98
CA ARG A 41 16.43 -22.50 6.93
C ARG A 41 15.84 -22.24 5.53
N PHE A 42 14.78 -21.44 5.47
CA PHE A 42 14.14 -20.96 4.23
C PHE A 42 13.74 -22.06 3.23
N LEU A 43 14.51 -22.29 2.16
CA LEU A 43 14.24 -23.30 1.14
C LEU A 43 14.56 -24.71 1.67
N GLN A 44 15.57 -24.83 2.53
CA GLN A 44 16.12 -26.11 3.00
C GLN A 44 15.10 -26.90 3.84
N ILE A 45 14.23 -26.21 4.59
CA ILE A 45 13.18 -26.83 5.43
C ILE A 45 12.09 -27.55 4.62
N TYR A 46 12.12 -27.49 3.29
CA TYR A 46 11.23 -28.24 2.41
C TYR A 46 11.84 -29.57 1.93
N PHE A 47 13.14 -29.80 2.17
CA PHE A 47 13.87 -30.93 1.60
C PHE A 47 14.80 -31.65 2.58
N THR A 48 15.03 -31.11 3.77
CA THR A 48 15.85 -31.75 4.81
C THR A 48 14.98 -32.62 5.73
N GLY A 49 15.30 -33.92 5.83
CA GLY A 49 14.57 -34.88 6.66
C GLY A 49 13.42 -35.57 5.94
N ASP A 50 12.70 -36.46 6.65
CA ASP A 50 11.48 -37.09 6.15
C ASP A 50 10.26 -36.13 6.19
N GLU A 51 9.11 -36.58 5.67
CA GLU A 51 7.89 -35.75 5.57
C GLU A 51 7.48 -35.15 6.92
N GLU A 52 7.57 -35.96 7.98
CA GLU A 52 7.13 -35.59 9.33
C GLU A 52 8.15 -34.62 9.97
N GLN A 53 9.44 -34.91 9.84
CA GLN A 53 10.52 -34.02 10.30
C GLN A 53 10.45 -32.64 9.65
N GLN A 54 10.18 -32.56 8.34
CA GLN A 54 10.02 -31.29 7.63
C GLN A 54 8.85 -30.47 8.16
N VAL A 55 7.74 -31.14 8.52
CA VAL A 55 6.57 -30.49 9.13
C VAL A 55 6.90 -30.00 10.53
N ASP A 56 7.53 -30.84 11.34
CA ASP A 56 7.90 -30.52 12.72
C ASP A 56 8.87 -29.33 12.76
N GLN A 57 9.90 -29.33 11.91
CA GLN A 57 10.84 -28.21 11.77
C GLN A 57 10.12 -26.89 11.44
N ARG A 58 9.11 -26.91 10.56
CA ARG A 58 8.34 -25.69 10.24
C ARG A 58 7.43 -25.27 11.39
N CYS A 59 6.91 -26.21 12.16
CA CYS A 59 6.10 -25.91 13.34
C CYS A 59 6.95 -25.33 14.48
N GLU A 60 8.18 -25.79 14.64
CA GLU A 60 9.15 -25.28 15.62
C GLU A 60 9.64 -23.88 15.25
N ASN A 61 9.91 -23.63 13.97
CA ASN A 61 10.40 -22.34 13.49
C ASN A 61 9.36 -21.20 13.63
N ILE A 62 8.06 -21.52 13.61
CA ILE A 62 6.97 -20.54 13.66
C ILE A 62 5.92 -20.99 14.68
N GLY A 63 5.96 -20.38 15.87
CA GLY A 63 4.98 -20.62 16.92
C GLY A 63 3.54 -20.30 16.49
N GLY A 64 2.58 -21.07 17.04
CA GLY A 64 1.14 -20.91 16.74
C GLY A 64 0.66 -21.58 15.45
N THR A 65 1.55 -22.26 14.73
CA THR A 65 1.18 -23.08 13.57
C THR A 65 0.47 -24.37 14.00
N ARG A 66 -0.47 -24.85 13.16
CA ARG A 66 -1.17 -26.12 13.37
C ARG A 66 -0.55 -27.19 12.48
N ARG A 67 0.05 -28.20 13.11
CA ARG A 67 0.79 -29.28 12.43
C ARG A 67 0.03 -29.92 11.26
N ASN A 68 -1.24 -30.24 11.47
CA ASN A 68 -2.11 -30.84 10.44
C ASN A 68 -2.29 -29.94 9.20
N ILE A 69 -2.41 -28.62 9.39
CA ILE A 69 -2.51 -27.64 8.29
C ILE A 69 -1.18 -27.59 7.52
N ILE A 70 -0.06 -27.54 8.23
CA ILE A 70 1.27 -27.52 7.62
C ILE A 70 1.53 -28.79 6.81
N LEU A 71 1.15 -29.96 7.32
CA LEU A 71 1.26 -31.23 6.60
C LEU A 71 0.39 -31.24 5.32
N ASN A 72 -0.86 -30.77 5.41
CA ASN A 72 -1.74 -30.67 4.24
C ASN A 72 -1.18 -29.73 3.17
N LEU A 73 -0.66 -28.57 3.58
CA LEU A 73 -0.02 -27.62 2.66
C LEU A 73 1.24 -28.21 2.02
N GLN A 74 2.07 -28.93 2.78
CA GLN A 74 3.26 -29.59 2.24
C GLN A 74 2.86 -30.61 1.16
N ARG A 75 1.90 -31.49 1.44
CA ARG A 75 1.42 -32.49 0.48
C ARG A 75 0.85 -31.84 -0.78
N MET A 76 0.05 -30.78 -0.61
CA MET A 76 -0.45 -29.97 -1.72
C MET A 76 0.70 -29.40 -2.57
N PHE A 77 1.74 -28.84 -1.95
CA PHE A 77 2.88 -28.29 -2.68
C PHE A 77 3.67 -29.37 -3.41
N HIS A 78 3.93 -30.54 -2.82
CA HIS A 78 4.59 -31.64 -3.54
C HIS A 78 3.76 -32.13 -4.72
N GLN A 79 2.43 -32.13 -4.60
CA GLN A 79 1.54 -32.61 -5.65
C GLN A 79 1.32 -31.59 -6.78
N HIS A 80 1.31 -30.29 -6.48
CA HIS A 80 0.89 -29.27 -7.45
C HIS A 80 1.96 -28.23 -7.78
N ASN A 81 2.85 -27.90 -6.85
CA ASN A 81 3.80 -26.81 -7.04
C ASN A 81 4.96 -27.23 -7.98
N SER A 82 5.03 -26.60 -9.15
CA SER A 82 6.02 -26.87 -10.18
C SER A 82 7.46 -26.61 -9.72
N LEU A 83 7.69 -25.58 -8.88
CA LEU A 83 9.00 -25.24 -8.32
C LEU A 83 9.43 -26.25 -7.25
N VAL A 84 8.53 -26.72 -6.38
CA VAL A 84 8.85 -27.77 -5.40
C VAL A 84 9.23 -29.07 -6.10
N LYS A 85 8.46 -29.46 -7.13
CA LYS A 85 8.78 -30.65 -7.94
C LYS A 85 10.15 -30.51 -8.63
N LEU A 86 10.44 -29.33 -9.17
CA LEU A 86 11.73 -29.01 -9.77
C LEU A 86 12.87 -29.21 -8.77
N PHE A 87 12.80 -28.56 -7.61
CA PHE A 87 13.84 -28.66 -6.59
C PHE A 87 14.03 -30.08 -6.07
N LYS A 88 12.94 -30.81 -5.80
CA LYS A 88 13.02 -32.20 -5.35
C LYS A 88 13.68 -33.10 -6.40
N THR A 89 13.22 -33.03 -7.65
CA THR A 89 13.77 -33.84 -8.75
C THR A 89 15.24 -33.50 -9.01
N SER A 90 15.60 -32.22 -8.95
CA SER A 90 17.00 -31.81 -9.12
C SER A 90 17.86 -32.29 -7.97
N LEU A 91 17.40 -32.21 -6.72
CA LEU A 91 18.14 -32.67 -5.55
C LEU A 91 18.46 -34.17 -5.62
N GLU A 92 17.49 -34.98 -6.05
CA GLU A 92 17.67 -36.44 -6.27
C GLU A 92 18.69 -36.76 -7.37
N ARG A 93 18.86 -35.86 -8.34
CA ARG A 93 19.75 -36.03 -9.50
C ARG A 93 21.13 -35.40 -9.33
N MET A 94 21.41 -34.73 -8.21
CA MET A 94 22.68 -34.06 -7.95
C MET A 94 23.66 -34.97 -7.20
N PRO A 95 24.66 -35.57 -7.88
CA PRO A 95 25.60 -36.46 -7.21
C PRO A 95 26.59 -35.69 -6.32
N THR A 96 27.04 -34.50 -6.73
CA THR A 96 28.00 -33.67 -5.99
C THR A 96 27.49 -32.24 -5.76
N ASP A 97 28.17 -31.50 -4.89
CA ASP A 97 27.82 -30.11 -4.56
C ASP A 97 28.23 -29.10 -5.67
N GLU A 98 29.02 -29.56 -6.66
CA GLU A 98 29.43 -28.75 -7.82
C GLU A 98 28.29 -28.50 -8.81
N TYR A 99 27.25 -29.34 -8.79
CA TYR A 99 26.12 -29.23 -9.68
C TYR A 99 25.26 -28.01 -9.34
N LYS A 100 24.83 -27.30 -10.40
CA LYS A 100 24.00 -26.11 -10.31
C LYS A 100 22.66 -26.33 -11.01
N ILE A 101 21.58 -25.95 -10.34
CA ILE A 101 20.24 -25.77 -10.92
C ILE A 101 20.19 -24.35 -11.45
N VAL A 102 19.84 -24.19 -12.73
CA VAL A 102 19.67 -22.86 -13.33
C VAL A 102 18.21 -22.66 -13.73
N ILE A 103 17.47 -21.84 -13.00
CA ILE A 103 16.15 -21.38 -13.43
C ILE A 103 16.35 -20.20 -14.36
N ARG A 104 16.05 -20.42 -15.66
CA ARG A 104 16.27 -19.41 -16.71
C ARG A 104 15.21 -18.31 -16.64
N ALA A 105 15.66 -17.06 -16.65
CA ALA A 105 14.77 -15.89 -16.63
C ALA A 105 13.92 -15.78 -17.90
N ASP A 106 14.49 -16.15 -19.05
CA ASP A 106 13.87 -16.10 -20.37
C ASP A 106 13.52 -17.50 -20.92
N LYS A 107 12.89 -18.34 -20.09
CA LYS A 107 12.34 -19.63 -20.54
C LYS A 107 11.44 -19.43 -21.77
N ARG A 108 11.61 -20.27 -22.80
CA ARG A 108 10.71 -20.28 -23.97
C ARG A 108 9.28 -20.70 -23.56
N PRO A 109 8.23 -20.02 -24.04
CA PRO A 109 6.85 -20.40 -23.74
C PRO A 109 6.53 -21.81 -24.24
N THR A 110 5.68 -22.53 -23.51
CA THR A 110 5.21 -23.86 -23.91
C THR A 110 4.47 -23.77 -25.24
N GLY A 111 5.00 -24.41 -26.30
CA GLY A 111 4.35 -24.48 -27.62
C GLY A 111 5.07 -23.80 -28.81
N GLU A 112 6.27 -23.22 -28.63
CA GLU A 112 7.08 -22.73 -29.76
C GLU A 112 7.98 -23.83 -30.37
N HIS A 113 8.12 -23.85 -31.71
CA HIS A 113 8.68 -24.97 -32.48
C HIS A 113 10.22 -25.14 -32.35
N GLU A 114 10.63 -26.39 -32.13
CA GLU A 114 11.97 -26.86 -31.71
C GLU A 114 13.12 -26.83 -32.76
N ARG A 115 12.97 -26.20 -33.92
CA ARG A 115 13.95 -26.39 -35.02
C ARG A 115 15.15 -25.44 -34.96
N ARG A 116 16.09 -25.72 -34.05
CA ARG A 116 17.55 -25.62 -34.27
C ARG A 116 18.31 -26.23 -33.05
N PHE A 117 18.74 -27.47 -33.25
CA PHE A 117 19.72 -28.29 -32.49
C PHE A 117 19.32 -28.87 -31.10
N ASN A 118 19.07 -30.20 -31.15
CA ASN A 118 19.01 -31.27 -30.14
C ASN A 118 18.08 -31.16 -28.92
N ALA A 119 17.26 -32.21 -28.74
CA ALA A 119 16.28 -32.36 -27.66
C ALA A 119 16.90 -32.77 -26.31
N PRO A 120 16.35 -32.26 -25.19
CA PRO A 120 16.31 -32.99 -23.92
C PRO A 120 14.86 -33.24 -23.45
N THR A 121 14.57 -34.48 -23.09
CA THR A 121 13.26 -35.01 -22.65
C THR A 121 12.90 -34.68 -21.19
N VAL A 122 13.37 -33.57 -20.61
CA VAL A 122 13.03 -33.18 -19.23
C VAL A 122 12.85 -31.67 -19.13
N ASN A 123 11.70 -31.25 -18.58
CA ASN A 123 11.29 -29.87 -18.26
C ASN A 123 12.42 -28.82 -18.37
N GLU A 124 12.38 -28.00 -19.42
CA GLU A 124 13.30 -26.89 -19.78
C GLU A 124 13.50 -25.81 -18.70
N VAL A 125 12.96 -25.99 -17.50
CA VAL A 125 12.95 -25.02 -16.39
C VAL A 125 14.28 -25.03 -15.62
N ALA A 126 15.01 -26.15 -15.59
CA ALA A 126 16.36 -26.17 -15.04
C ALA A 126 17.29 -27.13 -15.76
N VAL A 127 18.41 -26.59 -16.25
CA VAL A 127 19.53 -27.40 -16.72
C VAL A 127 20.47 -27.61 -15.53
N VAL A 128 20.77 -28.87 -15.24
CA VAL A 128 21.82 -29.27 -14.30
C VAL A 128 23.14 -29.15 -15.05
N MET A 129 23.87 -28.05 -14.84
CA MET A 129 25.10 -27.74 -15.59
C MET A 129 26.35 -27.78 -14.71
N VAL A 130 27.46 -28.21 -15.31
CA VAL A 130 28.83 -28.05 -14.82
C VAL A 130 29.53 -27.09 -15.80
N GLY A 131 29.83 -25.85 -15.39
CA GLY A 131 30.46 -24.84 -16.25
C GLY A 131 29.73 -23.49 -16.36
N GLU A 132 30.37 -22.51 -17.00
CA GLU A 132 30.03 -21.08 -17.01
C GLU A 132 29.27 -20.65 -18.28
N ASP A 133 27.96 -20.42 -18.18
CA ASP A 133 27.19 -19.54 -19.07
C ASP A 133 25.80 -19.22 -18.45
N PHE A 134 25.80 -18.20 -17.58
CA PHE A 134 24.60 -17.76 -16.86
C PHE A 134 24.26 -16.32 -17.22
N ASP A 135 22.97 -16.02 -17.41
CA ASP A 135 22.52 -14.64 -17.52
C ASP A 135 22.46 -14.00 -16.12
N ARG A 136 22.62 -12.67 -16.04
CA ARG A 136 22.55 -11.90 -14.79
C ARG A 136 21.24 -12.09 -14.02
N ARG A 137 20.15 -12.44 -14.72
CA ARG A 137 18.84 -12.65 -14.10
C ARG A 137 18.55 -14.09 -13.72
N ASP A 138 19.35 -15.05 -14.19
CA ASP A 138 19.12 -16.47 -13.91
C ASP A 138 19.28 -16.77 -12.42
N ILE A 139 18.43 -17.66 -11.90
CA ILE A 139 18.53 -18.13 -10.52
C ILE A 139 19.37 -19.40 -10.52
N ILE A 140 20.49 -19.37 -9.81
CA ILE A 140 21.48 -20.42 -9.73
C ILE A 140 21.43 -20.98 -8.30
N ILE A 141 21.04 -22.23 -8.17
CA ILE A 141 20.94 -22.91 -6.87
C ILE A 141 21.86 -24.11 -6.86
N GLN A 142 22.67 -24.22 -5.81
CA GLN A 142 23.55 -25.35 -5.58
C GLN A 142 22.97 -26.28 -4.51
N LYS A 143 23.44 -27.53 -4.51
CA LYS A 143 23.09 -28.51 -3.48
C LYS A 143 23.48 -28.01 -2.09
N ARG A 144 24.73 -27.62 -1.90
CA ARG A 144 25.25 -26.91 -0.71
C ARG A 144 26.14 -25.76 -1.15
N ASN A 145 25.97 -24.62 -0.50
CA ASN A 145 26.74 -23.40 -0.74
C ASN A 145 26.43 -22.41 0.40
N ASP A 146 27.44 -21.66 0.81
CA ASP A 146 27.36 -20.62 1.84
C ASP A 146 26.92 -19.25 1.27
N SER A 147 26.97 -19.06 -0.06
CA SER A 147 26.57 -17.80 -0.67
C SER A 147 25.07 -17.71 -0.97
N LEU A 148 24.50 -16.55 -0.65
CA LEU A 148 23.12 -16.18 -0.98
C LEU A 148 23.07 -15.45 -2.31
N GLN A 149 22.19 -15.88 -3.20
CA GLN A 149 21.97 -15.21 -4.48
C GLN A 149 20.77 -14.27 -4.39
N ARG A 150 20.91 -13.04 -4.90
CA ARG A 150 19.78 -12.12 -5.08
C ARG A 150 18.97 -12.53 -6.30
N ILE A 151 17.65 -12.61 -6.14
CA ILE A 151 16.74 -12.84 -7.27
C ILE A 151 16.39 -11.49 -7.89
N SER A 152 16.50 -11.39 -9.21
CA SER A 152 16.04 -10.20 -9.94
C SER A 152 14.53 -10.04 -9.81
N GLU A 153 14.07 -8.82 -9.51
CA GLU A 153 12.65 -8.47 -9.43
C GLU A 153 11.93 -8.72 -10.77
N THR A 154 12.66 -8.77 -11.88
CA THR A 154 12.12 -9.04 -13.23
C THR A 154 12.13 -10.53 -13.61
N HIS A 155 12.56 -11.41 -12.71
CA HIS A 155 12.52 -12.85 -12.94
C HIS A 155 11.09 -13.38 -12.79
N ARG A 156 10.64 -14.24 -13.72
CA ARG A 156 9.27 -14.76 -13.74
C ARG A 156 8.87 -15.54 -12.49
N SER A 157 9.81 -16.27 -11.89
CA SER A 157 9.58 -17.01 -10.62
C SER A 157 9.72 -16.16 -9.35
N TYR A 158 9.98 -14.85 -9.45
CA TYR A 158 10.21 -13.98 -8.28
C TYR A 158 9.06 -14.05 -7.27
N ASP A 159 7.84 -13.92 -7.77
CA ASP A 159 6.62 -13.88 -6.97
C ASP A 159 6.35 -15.24 -6.30
N ALA A 160 6.41 -16.33 -7.06
CA ALA A 160 6.11 -17.68 -6.56
C ALA A 160 7.16 -18.24 -5.57
N LEU A 161 8.44 -17.87 -5.72
CA LEU A 161 9.48 -18.27 -4.77
C LEU A 161 9.33 -17.59 -3.40
N GLN A 162 8.88 -16.33 -3.40
CA GLN A 162 8.64 -15.59 -2.16
C GLN A 162 7.30 -15.94 -1.53
N TYR A 163 6.25 -16.10 -2.33
CA TYR A 163 4.88 -16.28 -1.85
C TYR A 163 4.28 -17.63 -2.32
N PRO A 164 4.86 -18.77 -1.94
CA PRO A 164 4.41 -20.08 -2.43
C PRO A 164 2.98 -20.43 -2.03
N VAL A 165 2.44 -19.86 -0.94
CA VAL A 165 1.03 -20.03 -0.55
C VAL A 165 0.08 -19.27 -1.48
N MET A 166 0.48 -18.09 -1.96
CA MET A 166 -0.33 -17.30 -2.91
C MET A 166 -0.23 -17.85 -4.34
N PHE A 167 0.94 -18.39 -4.70
CA PHE A 167 1.22 -18.98 -6.01
C PHE A 167 1.49 -20.47 -5.87
N TRP A 168 0.46 -21.19 -5.41
CA TRP A 168 0.56 -22.58 -4.95
C TRP A 168 0.94 -23.56 -6.06
N GLU A 169 0.68 -23.26 -7.34
CA GLU A 169 1.14 -24.04 -8.49
C GLU A 169 2.61 -23.74 -8.88
N GLY A 170 3.23 -22.72 -8.30
CA GLY A 170 4.55 -22.24 -8.72
C GLY A 170 4.49 -21.48 -10.05
N GLU A 171 3.35 -20.86 -10.36
CA GLU A 171 3.09 -20.14 -11.60
C GLU A 171 3.99 -18.94 -11.83
N ASP A 172 4.10 -18.52 -13.10
CA ASP A 172 4.91 -17.37 -13.48
C ASP A 172 4.25 -16.04 -13.12
N GLY A 173 5.05 -15.17 -12.49
CA GLY A 173 4.76 -13.77 -12.21
C GLY A 173 5.19 -12.84 -13.35
N TYR A 174 5.27 -11.55 -13.03
CA TYR A 174 5.63 -10.53 -14.03
C TYR A 174 7.07 -10.66 -14.53
N HIS A 175 7.24 -10.61 -15.86
CA HIS A 175 8.50 -10.32 -16.52
C HIS A 175 8.27 -9.37 -17.72
N PHE A 176 9.28 -8.57 -18.09
CA PHE A 176 9.14 -7.48 -19.06
C PHE A 176 8.93 -7.91 -20.53
N ASN A 177 8.82 -9.21 -20.82
CA ASN A 177 8.53 -9.72 -22.16
C ASN A 177 7.04 -10.08 -22.35
N LEU A 178 6.22 -9.94 -21.31
CA LEU A 178 4.77 -10.12 -21.41
C LEU A 178 4.16 -9.09 -22.38
N LYS A 179 3.29 -9.57 -23.27
CA LYS A 179 2.60 -8.77 -24.29
C LYS A 179 1.13 -8.60 -23.94
N GLN A 180 0.57 -7.44 -24.29
CA GLN A 180 -0.85 -7.17 -24.10
C GLN A 180 -1.66 -8.07 -25.03
N THR A 181 -2.83 -8.50 -24.56
CA THR A 181 -3.81 -9.26 -25.34
C THR A 181 -4.94 -8.32 -25.76
N ASP A 182 -5.31 -8.33 -27.03
CA ASP A 182 -6.47 -7.58 -27.52
C ASP A 182 -7.75 -8.19 -26.93
N PRO A 183 -8.56 -7.42 -26.18
CA PRO A 183 -9.76 -7.94 -25.53
C PRO A 183 -10.85 -8.38 -26.52
N ARG A 184 -10.84 -7.91 -27.78
CA ARG A 184 -11.83 -8.27 -28.80
C ARG A 184 -11.47 -9.54 -29.55
N THR A 185 -10.18 -9.71 -29.85
CA THR A 185 -9.70 -10.79 -30.71
C THR A 185 -8.98 -11.91 -29.95
N GLY A 186 -8.63 -11.68 -28.68
CA GLY A 186 -7.81 -12.60 -27.88
C GLY A 186 -6.36 -12.72 -28.36
N SER A 187 -5.95 -11.92 -29.36
CA SER A 187 -4.63 -12.02 -29.99
C SER A 187 -3.58 -11.21 -29.24
N LEU A 188 -2.34 -11.71 -29.23
CA LEU A 188 -1.20 -10.97 -28.67
C LEU A 188 -0.87 -9.75 -29.55
N THR A 189 -0.79 -8.59 -28.91
CA THR A 189 -0.36 -7.35 -29.54
C THR A 189 1.16 -7.20 -29.53
N SER A 190 1.69 -6.21 -30.26
CA SER A 190 3.12 -5.85 -30.21
C SER A 190 3.53 -5.11 -28.93
N LYS A 191 2.56 -4.62 -28.13
CA LYS A 191 2.83 -3.81 -26.94
C LYS A 191 3.12 -4.68 -25.73
N LYS A 192 4.14 -4.29 -24.96
CA LYS A 192 4.49 -4.92 -23.68
C LYS A 192 3.54 -4.49 -22.57
N ILE A 193 3.27 -5.38 -21.63
CA ILE A 193 2.52 -5.09 -20.40
C ILE A 193 3.50 -4.45 -19.39
N SER A 194 3.08 -3.38 -18.71
CA SER A 194 3.86 -2.81 -17.60
C SER A 194 3.66 -3.61 -16.30
N ALA A 195 4.61 -3.58 -15.37
CA ALA A 195 4.44 -4.25 -14.07
C ALA A 195 3.16 -3.78 -13.37
N LYS A 196 2.86 -2.48 -13.45
CA LYS A 196 1.66 -1.88 -12.88
C LYS A 196 0.39 -2.51 -13.44
N ASP A 197 0.28 -2.61 -14.76
CA ASP A 197 -0.92 -3.16 -15.41
C ASP A 197 -1.07 -4.65 -15.11
N PHE A 198 0.05 -5.39 -15.09
CA PHE A 198 0.05 -6.81 -14.72
C PHE A 198 -0.51 -7.02 -13.31
N TYR A 199 0.03 -6.35 -12.29
CA TYR A 199 -0.42 -6.53 -10.91
C TYR A 199 -1.80 -5.94 -10.66
N ALA A 200 -2.15 -4.81 -11.30
CA ALA A 200 -3.51 -4.28 -11.26
C ALA A 200 -4.52 -5.29 -11.80
N SER A 201 -4.18 -6.00 -12.89
CA SER A 201 -5.05 -7.04 -13.44
C SER A 201 -5.17 -8.27 -12.52
N ARG A 202 -4.13 -8.62 -11.76
CA ARG A 202 -4.12 -9.76 -10.81
C ARG A 202 -5.02 -9.50 -9.60
N ILE A 203 -5.11 -8.26 -9.12
CA ILE A 203 -5.97 -7.89 -7.99
C ILE A 203 -7.38 -7.43 -8.40
N MET A 204 -7.68 -7.46 -9.70
CA MET A 204 -9.01 -7.13 -10.18
C MET A 204 -9.98 -8.27 -9.84
N ILE A 205 -11.13 -7.91 -9.27
CA ILE A 205 -12.24 -8.84 -9.02
C ILE A 205 -12.97 -9.08 -10.34
N ARG A 206 -13.31 -10.34 -10.62
CA ARG A 206 -14.02 -10.76 -11.82
C ARG A 206 -15.08 -11.79 -11.43
N ASP A 207 -16.27 -11.68 -12.00
CA ASP A 207 -17.38 -12.59 -11.68
C ASP A 207 -17.09 -14.04 -12.10
N THR A 208 -16.19 -14.23 -13.06
CA THR A 208 -15.84 -15.54 -13.61
C THR A 208 -14.79 -16.30 -12.80
N SER A 209 -14.18 -15.69 -11.78
CA SER A 209 -13.07 -16.32 -11.04
C SER A 209 -12.92 -15.78 -9.62
N SER A 210 -12.72 -16.67 -8.65
CA SER A 210 -12.32 -16.27 -7.30
C SER A 210 -10.92 -15.65 -7.29
N ASN A 211 -10.76 -14.53 -6.58
CA ASN A 211 -9.46 -13.87 -6.42
C ASN A 211 -8.87 -14.23 -5.05
N HIS A 212 -8.15 -15.35 -4.99
CA HIS A 212 -7.56 -15.86 -3.74
C HIS A 212 -6.46 -14.96 -3.18
N LEU A 213 -5.81 -14.12 -3.99
CA LEU A 213 -4.80 -13.17 -3.51
C LEU A 213 -5.40 -12.21 -2.47
N LEU A 214 -6.63 -11.74 -2.70
CA LEU A 214 -7.34 -10.84 -1.79
C LEU A 214 -7.75 -11.53 -0.48
N MET A 215 -7.73 -12.87 -0.41
CA MET A 215 -8.05 -13.64 0.79
C MET A 215 -6.86 -13.78 1.75
N CYS A 216 -5.65 -13.41 1.32
CA CYS A 216 -4.42 -13.62 2.09
C CYS A 216 -4.11 -12.56 3.16
N ARG A 217 -5.01 -11.58 3.40
CA ARG A 217 -4.94 -10.58 4.50
C ARG A 217 -3.55 -9.93 4.64
N GLN A 218 -2.88 -10.06 5.79
CA GLN A 218 -1.55 -9.46 6.04
C GLN A 218 -0.49 -9.91 5.02
N LEU A 219 -0.57 -11.17 4.56
CA LEU A 219 0.34 -11.68 3.54
C LEU A 219 0.10 -10.97 2.18
N PHE A 220 -1.15 -10.64 1.87
CA PHE A 220 -1.49 -9.81 0.72
C PHE A 220 -0.91 -8.39 0.84
N HIS A 221 -0.90 -7.79 2.04
CA HIS A 221 -0.29 -6.46 2.24
C HIS A 221 1.21 -6.49 1.98
N GLN A 222 1.92 -7.51 2.48
CA GLN A 222 3.34 -7.69 2.20
C GLN A 222 3.59 -7.82 0.70
N PHE A 223 2.79 -8.66 0.02
CA PHE A 223 2.87 -8.83 -1.42
C PHE A 223 2.64 -7.53 -2.20
N ILE A 224 1.61 -6.75 -1.87
CA ILE A 224 1.33 -5.51 -2.60
C ILE A 224 2.41 -4.46 -2.40
N VAL A 225 2.97 -4.33 -1.19
CA VAL A 225 4.09 -3.43 -0.92
C VAL A 225 5.33 -3.83 -1.72
N ASP A 226 5.62 -5.13 -1.78
CA ASP A 226 6.71 -5.69 -2.56
C ASP A 226 6.53 -5.46 -4.07
N MET A 227 5.34 -5.79 -4.61
CA MET A 227 5.04 -5.56 -6.03
C MET A 227 5.04 -4.07 -6.38
N TYR A 228 4.65 -3.19 -5.46
CA TYR A 228 4.77 -1.75 -5.66
C TYR A 228 6.23 -1.29 -5.71
N ALA A 229 7.11 -1.83 -4.86
CA ALA A 229 8.55 -1.54 -4.93
C ALA A 229 9.17 -2.03 -6.26
N LYS A 230 8.70 -3.17 -6.78
CA LYS A 230 9.06 -3.67 -8.11
C LYS A 230 8.61 -2.71 -9.23
N ILE A 231 7.37 -2.23 -9.18
CA ILE A 231 6.85 -1.22 -10.12
C ILE A 231 7.68 0.07 -10.08
N GLU A 232 7.97 0.59 -8.88
CA GLU A 232 8.77 1.80 -8.71
C GLU A 232 10.20 1.62 -9.19
N SER A 233 10.80 0.44 -8.95
CA SER A 233 12.14 0.10 -9.44
C SER A 233 12.20 0.11 -10.97
N GLU A 234 11.18 -0.45 -11.64
CA GLU A 234 11.06 -0.42 -13.11
C GLU A 234 10.93 1.02 -13.64
N ARG A 235 10.09 1.85 -13.00
CA ARG A 235 9.91 3.27 -13.37
C ARG A 235 11.20 4.08 -13.19
N LEU A 236 11.89 3.90 -12.07
CA LEU A 236 13.17 4.56 -11.79
C LEU A 236 14.27 4.12 -12.75
N LEU A 237 14.31 2.84 -13.11
CA LEU A 237 15.24 2.32 -14.11
C LEU A 237 14.96 2.94 -15.48
N TYR A 238 13.69 3.05 -15.89
CA TYR A 238 13.31 3.73 -17.12
C TYR A 238 13.79 5.19 -17.11
N ILE A 239 13.54 5.93 -16.03
CA ILE A 239 13.98 7.33 -15.89
C ILE A 239 15.50 7.43 -16.00
N ARG A 240 16.24 6.57 -15.30
CA ARG A 240 17.70 6.51 -15.33
C ARG A 240 18.24 6.26 -16.73
N LEU A 241 17.63 5.34 -17.48
CA LEU A 241 18.07 4.96 -18.83
C LEU A 241 17.63 5.94 -19.91
N ASN A 242 16.62 6.78 -19.66
CA ASN A 242 16.01 7.65 -20.67
C ASN A 242 16.14 9.15 -20.35
N GLN A 243 17.10 9.57 -19.51
CA GLN A 243 17.34 10.98 -19.13
C GLN A 243 17.37 11.94 -20.34
N ARG A 244 18.06 11.57 -21.44
CA ARG A 244 18.11 12.37 -22.67
C ARG A 244 16.74 12.56 -23.33
N LYS A 245 15.92 11.50 -23.40
CA LYS A 245 14.56 11.58 -23.96
C LYS A 245 13.63 12.41 -23.07
N LEU A 246 13.88 12.41 -21.76
CA LEU A 246 13.17 13.22 -20.77
C LEU A 246 13.65 14.68 -20.74
N ARG A 247 14.55 15.06 -21.66
CA ARG A 247 15.14 16.41 -21.81
C ARG A 247 15.73 16.92 -20.50
N VAL A 248 16.46 16.04 -19.81
CA VAL A 248 16.98 16.36 -18.48
C VAL A 248 17.99 17.51 -18.50
N ASP A 249 18.73 17.63 -19.61
CA ASP A 249 19.76 18.64 -19.81
C ASP A 249 19.18 20.08 -19.77
N ASP A 250 17.95 20.28 -20.26
CA ASP A 250 17.24 21.58 -20.17
C ASP A 250 17.02 22.00 -18.70
N TYR A 251 16.89 21.04 -17.78
CA TYR A 251 16.68 21.34 -16.38
C TYR A 251 17.96 21.66 -15.61
N ILE A 252 19.13 21.23 -16.10
CA ILE A 252 20.42 21.59 -15.49
C ILE A 252 20.64 23.08 -15.69
N HIS A 253 20.38 23.59 -16.90
CA HIS A 253 20.44 25.02 -17.21
C HIS A 253 19.43 25.85 -16.39
N LEU A 254 18.24 25.32 -16.12
CA LEU A 254 17.26 25.98 -15.23
C LEU A 254 17.71 25.97 -13.76
N ARG A 255 18.40 24.91 -13.31
CA ARG A 255 18.93 24.79 -11.94
C ARG A 255 20.14 25.70 -11.74
N ASP A 256 21.03 25.81 -12.71
CA ASP A 256 22.17 26.73 -12.67
C ASP A 256 21.72 28.20 -12.68
N ALA A 257 20.57 28.50 -13.31
CA ALA A 257 19.94 29.82 -13.24
C ALA A 257 19.29 30.13 -11.88
N VAL A 258 18.98 29.10 -11.06
CA VAL A 258 18.23 29.23 -9.78
C VAL A 258 19.11 28.97 -8.55
N ALA A 259 20.21 28.22 -8.67
CA ALA A 259 21.03 27.74 -7.56
C ALA A 259 22.51 28.07 -7.74
N ASN A 260 22.85 29.36 -7.81
CA ASN A 260 24.21 29.81 -7.49
C ASN A 260 24.44 29.71 -5.97
N ASP A 261 24.62 28.49 -5.45
CA ASP A 261 25.31 28.19 -4.18
C ASP A 261 25.40 26.67 -3.92
N GLY A 262 26.08 25.92 -4.80
CA GLY A 262 26.31 24.49 -4.59
C GLY A 262 27.60 23.99 -5.23
N ASN A 263 28.54 23.54 -4.39
CA ASN A 263 29.87 23.03 -4.75
C ASN A 263 29.85 21.99 -5.90
N SER A 264 30.79 22.15 -6.82
CA SER A 264 30.97 21.38 -8.06
C SER A 264 31.64 20.02 -7.89
N THR A 265 31.81 19.52 -6.66
CA THR A 265 32.65 18.35 -6.35
C THR A 265 31.91 17.04 -6.08
N ASP A 266 30.57 17.01 -6.05
CA ASP A 266 29.75 15.79 -5.86
C ASP A 266 29.18 15.24 -7.18
N VAL A 267 29.98 15.19 -8.24
CA VAL A 267 29.55 14.72 -9.57
C VAL A 267 29.58 13.18 -9.66
N GLY A 268 28.70 12.53 -8.89
CA GLY A 268 28.07 11.29 -9.34
C GLY A 268 27.06 11.61 -10.44
N ARG A 269 26.82 10.70 -11.39
CA ARG A 269 25.88 10.92 -12.50
C ARG A 269 24.47 11.18 -11.94
N LEU A 270 24.09 12.45 -11.79
CA LEU A 270 22.84 12.90 -11.19
C LEU A 270 21.67 12.43 -12.06
N VAL A 271 20.91 11.45 -11.59
CA VAL A 271 19.63 11.08 -12.22
C VAL A 271 18.60 12.07 -11.70
N ILE A 272 18.10 12.92 -12.58
CA ILE A 272 17.07 13.89 -12.24
C ILE A 272 15.70 13.23 -12.42
N LEU A 273 14.92 13.22 -11.35
CA LEU A 273 13.53 12.77 -11.39
C LEU A 273 12.64 13.88 -11.96
N PRO A 274 11.76 13.57 -12.93
CA PRO A 274 10.80 14.55 -13.45
C PRO A 274 9.74 14.88 -12.39
N ALA A 275 9.09 16.03 -12.52
CA ALA A 275 8.03 16.45 -11.59
C ALA A 275 6.78 15.54 -11.69
N THR A 276 6.63 14.79 -12.78
CA THR A 276 5.62 13.74 -12.93
C THR A 276 5.87 12.49 -12.07
N PHE A 277 7.05 12.37 -11.44
CA PHE A 277 7.35 11.30 -10.50
C PHE A 277 6.88 11.70 -9.09
N THR A 278 5.75 11.13 -8.67
CA THR A 278 5.13 11.37 -7.36
C THR A 278 6.13 11.20 -6.22
N GLY A 279 6.20 12.19 -5.34
CA GLY A 279 7.11 12.20 -4.18
C GLY A 279 8.55 12.60 -4.49
N SER A 280 8.90 12.87 -5.76
CA SER A 280 10.19 13.51 -6.07
C SER A 280 10.25 14.94 -5.52
N PRO A 281 11.45 15.50 -5.25
CA PRO A 281 11.59 16.89 -4.84
C PRO A 281 10.91 17.88 -5.79
N ARG A 282 10.96 17.61 -7.10
CA ARG A 282 10.33 18.47 -8.11
C ARG A 282 8.82 18.38 -8.11
N HIS A 283 8.27 17.17 -7.97
CA HIS A 283 6.84 16.98 -7.78
C HIS A 283 6.36 17.78 -6.57
N MET A 284 7.03 17.65 -5.43
CA MET A 284 6.65 18.39 -4.21
C MET A 284 6.79 19.90 -4.38
N HIS A 285 7.84 20.36 -5.07
CA HIS A 285 8.06 21.78 -5.33
C HIS A 285 7.01 22.38 -6.26
N GLU A 286 6.66 21.68 -7.36
CA GLU A 286 5.63 22.11 -8.31
C GLU A 286 4.26 22.20 -7.61
N TYR A 287 3.87 21.17 -6.84
CA TYR A 287 2.62 21.21 -6.07
C TYR A 287 2.58 22.38 -5.06
N ALA A 288 3.70 22.68 -4.41
CA ALA A 288 3.79 23.81 -3.50
C ALA A 288 3.70 25.16 -4.25
N GLN A 289 4.37 25.28 -5.40
CA GLN A 289 4.30 26.47 -6.26
C GLN A 289 2.89 26.70 -6.80
N ASP A 290 2.21 25.64 -7.24
CA ASP A 290 0.81 25.69 -7.68
C ASP A 290 -0.10 26.19 -6.56
N ALA A 291 0.02 25.62 -5.36
CA ALA A 291 -0.75 26.08 -4.21
C ALA A 291 -0.51 27.58 -3.90
N MET A 292 0.75 28.03 -3.94
CA MET A 292 1.10 29.44 -3.73
C MET A 292 0.59 30.34 -4.85
N LEU A 293 0.58 29.87 -6.10
CA LEU A 293 0.03 30.60 -7.24
C LEU A 293 -1.48 30.81 -7.07
N TYR A 294 -2.22 29.79 -6.61
CA TYR A 294 -3.65 29.91 -6.32
C TYR A 294 -3.91 30.97 -5.24
N VAL A 295 -3.15 30.93 -4.14
CA VAL A 295 -3.28 31.95 -3.08
C VAL A 295 -2.93 33.35 -3.59
N ARG A 296 -1.88 33.50 -4.40
CA ARG A 296 -1.47 34.80 -4.95
C ARG A 296 -2.49 35.38 -5.93
N THR A 297 -3.14 34.53 -6.73
CA THR A 297 -4.06 34.96 -7.80
C THR A 297 -5.51 35.08 -7.34
N CYS A 298 -5.93 34.22 -6.40
CA CYS A 298 -7.31 34.10 -5.94
C CYS A 298 -7.51 34.60 -4.50
N GLY A 299 -6.44 35.00 -3.81
CA GLY A 299 -6.46 35.43 -2.42
C GLY A 299 -6.59 34.25 -1.46
N ARG A 300 -7.10 34.51 -0.24
CA ARG A 300 -7.35 33.45 0.75
C ARG A 300 -8.53 32.56 0.31
N PRO A 301 -8.44 31.23 0.53
CA PRO A 301 -9.54 30.31 0.28
C PRO A 301 -10.73 30.65 1.18
N ASP A 302 -11.93 30.37 0.68
CA ASP A 302 -13.20 30.58 1.38
C ASP A 302 -13.51 29.42 2.33
N LEU A 303 -13.20 28.20 1.90
CA LEU A 303 -13.43 26.98 2.69
C LEU A 303 -12.15 26.15 2.78
N PHE A 304 -11.87 25.67 3.98
CA PHE A 304 -10.94 24.57 4.24
C PHE A 304 -11.74 23.37 4.74
N ILE A 305 -11.82 22.34 3.91
CA ILE A 305 -12.61 21.13 4.19
C ILE A 305 -11.67 19.96 4.38
N THR A 306 -11.91 19.19 5.43
CA THR A 306 -11.25 17.91 5.61
C THR A 306 -12.23 16.78 5.31
N PHE A 307 -11.78 15.77 4.56
CA PHE A 307 -12.60 14.63 4.17
C PHE A 307 -11.91 13.34 4.61
N THR A 308 -12.50 12.63 5.58
CA THR A 308 -11.88 11.44 6.20
C THR A 308 -12.62 10.18 5.81
N CYS A 309 -11.87 9.14 5.44
CA CYS A 309 -12.46 7.83 5.18
C CYS A 309 -13.10 7.22 6.43
N ASN A 310 -14.28 6.63 6.28
CA ASN A 310 -14.89 5.81 7.31
C ASN A 310 -14.88 4.33 6.87
N PRO A 311 -14.19 3.42 7.57
CA PRO A 311 -14.17 2.00 7.23
C PRO A 311 -15.53 1.31 7.43
N GLU A 312 -16.48 1.97 8.12
CA GLU A 312 -17.85 1.50 8.33
C GLU A 312 -18.81 1.86 7.19
N TRP A 313 -18.35 2.50 6.12
CA TRP A 313 -19.19 2.74 4.95
C TRP A 313 -19.74 1.42 4.40
N SER A 314 -21.01 1.42 4.02
CA SER A 314 -21.71 0.22 3.53
C SER A 314 -21.01 -0.36 2.31
N GLU A 315 -20.53 0.47 1.39
CA GLU A 315 -19.80 0.01 0.20
C GLU A 315 -18.47 -0.70 0.52
N ILE A 316 -17.91 -0.47 1.72
CA ILE A 316 -16.78 -1.26 2.20
C ILE A 316 -17.30 -2.54 2.84
N ARG A 317 -18.25 -2.45 3.78
CA ARG A 317 -18.75 -3.59 4.55
C ARG A 317 -19.39 -4.68 3.69
N GLU A 318 -20.15 -4.28 2.68
CA GLU A 318 -20.86 -5.18 1.75
C GLU A 318 -19.90 -5.92 0.81
N GLU A 319 -18.75 -5.33 0.50
CA GLU A 319 -17.73 -5.87 -0.42
C GLU A 319 -16.62 -6.68 0.29
N LEU A 320 -16.71 -6.82 1.62
CA LEU A 320 -15.81 -7.67 2.39
C LEU A 320 -16.21 -9.14 2.25
N LEU A 321 -15.23 -10.00 1.98
CA LEU A 321 -15.42 -11.44 1.99
C LEU A 321 -15.51 -11.96 3.42
N GLU A 322 -16.06 -13.17 3.59
CA GLU A 322 -16.27 -13.75 4.91
C GLU A 322 -14.98 -13.77 5.76
N GLY A 323 -15.08 -13.23 6.98
CA GLY A 323 -13.98 -13.12 7.92
C GLY A 323 -12.95 -12.03 7.60
N GLN A 324 -13.14 -11.21 6.56
CA GLN A 324 -12.31 -10.02 6.32
C GLN A 324 -12.76 -8.85 7.19
N ALA A 325 -11.80 -8.08 7.68
CA ALA A 325 -12.02 -6.75 8.22
C ALA A 325 -11.66 -5.67 7.18
N PRO A 326 -12.16 -4.42 7.32
CA PRO A 326 -11.74 -3.31 6.46
C PRO A 326 -10.21 -3.16 6.37
N SER A 327 -9.51 -3.39 7.48
CA SER A 327 -8.04 -3.34 7.54
C SER A 327 -7.36 -4.40 6.68
N ASP A 328 -8.04 -5.46 6.26
CA ASP A 328 -7.48 -6.47 5.35
C ASP A 328 -7.53 -6.01 3.88
N ARG A 329 -8.38 -5.04 3.54
CA ARG A 329 -8.72 -4.63 2.17
C ARG A 329 -8.44 -3.14 1.91
N HIS A 330 -7.18 -2.74 2.04
CA HIS A 330 -6.72 -1.36 1.75
C HIS A 330 -7.02 -0.92 0.30
N ASP A 331 -7.04 -1.87 -0.65
CA ASP A 331 -7.43 -1.63 -2.04
C ASP A 331 -8.89 -1.15 -2.15
N LEU A 332 -9.80 -1.78 -1.39
CA LEU A 332 -11.21 -1.44 -1.34
C LEU A 332 -11.42 -0.08 -0.66
N ILE A 333 -10.77 0.14 0.49
CA ILE A 333 -10.78 1.42 1.21
C ILE A 333 -10.38 2.57 0.27
N ALA A 334 -9.26 2.43 -0.44
CA ALA A 334 -8.76 3.45 -1.35
C ALA A 334 -9.73 3.72 -2.51
N ARG A 335 -10.34 2.67 -3.08
CA ARG A 335 -11.32 2.78 -4.18
C ARG A 335 -12.60 3.50 -3.74
N VAL A 336 -13.19 3.08 -2.62
CA VAL A 336 -14.42 3.70 -2.09
C VAL A 336 -14.16 5.15 -1.70
N PHE A 337 -13.05 5.42 -0.99
CA PHE A 337 -12.66 6.79 -0.67
C PHE A 337 -12.51 7.67 -1.91
N LYS A 338 -11.82 7.18 -2.95
CA LYS A 338 -11.62 7.96 -4.18
C LYS A 338 -12.96 8.27 -4.87
N GLN A 339 -13.87 7.30 -4.93
CA GLN A 339 -15.20 7.49 -5.52
C GLN A 339 -16.02 8.52 -4.73
N LYS A 340 -16.10 8.37 -3.41
CA LYS A 340 -16.83 9.33 -2.54
C LYS A 340 -16.21 10.72 -2.56
N LEU A 341 -14.88 10.84 -2.53
CA LEU A 341 -14.19 12.13 -2.66
C LEU A 341 -14.49 12.78 -4.02
N THR A 342 -14.48 12.01 -5.11
CA THR A 342 -14.83 12.54 -6.45
C THR A 342 -16.27 13.05 -6.47
N LYS A 343 -17.21 12.27 -5.92
CA LYS A 343 -18.62 12.68 -5.85
C LYS A 343 -18.81 13.91 -4.95
N PHE A 344 -18.11 13.97 -3.82
CA PHE A 344 -18.09 15.12 -2.93
C PHE A 344 -17.60 16.39 -3.65
N MET A 345 -16.48 16.29 -4.38
CA MET A 345 -15.96 17.39 -5.18
C MET A 345 -16.96 17.82 -6.27
N ASP A 346 -17.68 16.90 -6.91
CA ASP A 346 -18.72 17.23 -7.88
C ASP A 346 -19.89 18.00 -7.24
N VAL A 347 -20.31 17.62 -6.03
CA VAL A 347 -21.36 18.34 -5.29
C VAL A 347 -20.89 19.76 -4.96
N VAL A 348 -19.68 19.93 -4.45
CA VAL A 348 -19.13 21.25 -4.11
C VAL A 348 -18.93 22.12 -5.36
N THR A 349 -18.28 21.58 -6.39
CA THR A 349 -17.74 22.36 -7.52
C THR A 349 -18.68 22.48 -8.71
N LYS A 350 -19.58 21.50 -8.92
CA LYS A 350 -20.52 21.49 -10.05
C LYS A 350 -21.96 21.72 -9.63
N SER A 351 -22.35 21.27 -8.44
CA SER A 351 -23.71 21.52 -7.91
C SER A 351 -23.79 22.81 -7.09
N HIS A 352 -22.64 23.48 -6.85
CA HIS A 352 -22.55 24.82 -6.27
C HIS A 352 -23.25 24.96 -4.91
N ILE A 353 -23.18 23.93 -4.06
CA ILE A 353 -23.87 23.94 -2.75
C ILE A 353 -23.41 25.07 -1.81
N TYR A 354 -22.20 25.60 -2.01
CA TYR A 354 -21.66 26.74 -1.28
C TYR A 354 -21.57 28.02 -2.14
N GLY A 355 -22.10 27.99 -3.37
CA GLY A 355 -21.90 29.02 -4.39
C GLY A 355 -21.01 28.56 -5.55
N GLU A 356 -20.87 29.42 -6.55
CA GLU A 356 -20.09 29.10 -7.75
C GLU A 356 -18.59 29.00 -7.40
N THR A 357 -17.97 27.86 -7.74
CA THR A 357 -16.55 27.64 -7.46
C THR A 357 -15.69 28.32 -8.52
N ARG A 358 -14.80 29.21 -8.09
CA ARG A 358 -13.80 29.85 -8.93
C ARG A 358 -12.63 28.91 -9.22
N CYS A 359 -12.07 28.33 -8.17
CA CYS A 359 -10.99 27.34 -8.27
C CYS A 359 -10.91 26.51 -6.98
N TRP A 360 -10.19 25.40 -7.04
CA TRP A 360 -10.03 24.49 -5.91
C TRP A 360 -8.70 23.74 -5.98
N LEU A 361 -8.23 23.27 -4.83
CA LEU A 361 -7.04 22.43 -4.66
C LEU A 361 -7.36 21.40 -3.60
N TYR A 362 -6.86 20.17 -3.73
CA TYR A 362 -6.81 19.26 -2.59
C TYR A 362 -5.56 18.39 -2.59
N SER A 363 -5.13 17.98 -1.40
CA SER A 363 -4.13 16.93 -1.21
C SER A 363 -4.77 15.74 -0.51
N VAL A 364 -4.30 14.53 -0.83
CA VAL A 364 -4.71 13.29 -0.14
C VAL A 364 -3.51 12.72 0.57
N GLU A 365 -3.68 12.44 1.86
CA GLU A 365 -2.69 11.80 2.72
C GLU A 365 -3.28 10.56 3.40
N TRP A 366 -2.41 9.69 3.89
CA TRP A 366 -2.80 8.56 4.71
C TRP A 366 -2.53 8.91 6.18
N GLN A 367 -3.59 8.96 6.99
CA GLN A 367 -3.45 9.23 8.42
C GLN A 367 -2.75 8.06 9.14
N LYS A 368 -2.20 8.31 10.34
CA LYS A 368 -1.46 7.32 11.14
C LYS A 368 -2.18 5.97 11.34
N ARG A 369 -3.52 5.95 11.24
CA ARG A 369 -4.36 4.74 11.36
C ARG A 369 -4.54 3.96 10.04
N GLY A 370 -3.87 4.36 8.96
CA GLY A 370 -3.91 3.67 7.67
C GLY A 370 -5.18 3.97 6.85
N LEU A 371 -5.85 5.09 7.10
CA LEU A 371 -7.03 5.52 6.35
C LEU A 371 -6.72 6.78 5.53
N PRO A 372 -7.26 6.89 4.30
CA PRO A 372 -7.06 8.07 3.48
C PRO A 372 -7.85 9.26 4.00
N HIS A 373 -7.28 10.44 3.82
CA HIS A 373 -7.80 11.72 4.26
C HIS A 373 -7.44 12.79 3.25
N ALA A 374 -8.36 13.71 2.97
CA ALA A 374 -8.12 14.82 2.06
C ALA A 374 -8.20 16.17 2.79
N HIS A 375 -7.29 17.06 2.45
CA HIS A 375 -7.33 18.49 2.79
C HIS A 375 -7.71 19.26 1.54
N ILE A 376 -8.84 19.96 1.56
CA ILE A 376 -9.47 20.58 0.40
C ILE A 376 -9.58 22.08 0.63
N LEU A 377 -9.13 22.87 -0.34
CA LEU A 377 -9.27 24.32 -0.38
C LEU A 377 -10.20 24.71 -1.53
N ILE A 378 -11.19 25.54 -1.24
CA ILE A 378 -12.16 26.06 -2.21
C ILE A 378 -12.11 27.58 -2.22
N TRP A 379 -12.06 28.16 -3.42
CA TRP A 379 -12.29 29.57 -3.67
C TRP A 379 -13.60 29.73 -4.43
N LEU A 380 -14.50 30.53 -3.88
CA LEU A 380 -15.78 30.84 -4.50
C LEU A 380 -15.65 32.12 -5.34
N LYS A 381 -16.53 32.29 -6.32
CA LYS A 381 -16.64 33.56 -7.05
C LYS A 381 -17.16 34.66 -6.13
N ASP A 382 -18.23 34.36 -5.40
CA ASP A 382 -18.79 35.21 -4.36
C ASP A 382 -18.20 34.79 -3.01
N LYS A 383 -17.47 35.71 -2.37
CA LYS A 383 -16.76 35.45 -1.10
C LYS A 383 -17.74 35.26 0.05
N ILE A 384 -17.41 34.33 0.96
CA ILE A 384 -18.18 34.14 2.20
C ILE A 384 -17.88 35.32 3.12
N HIS A 385 -18.94 36.03 3.52
CA HIS A 385 -18.84 37.10 4.52
C HIS A 385 -18.90 36.54 5.95
N PRO A 386 -18.28 37.22 6.94
CA PRO A 386 -18.33 36.78 8.34
C PRO A 386 -19.75 36.52 8.87
N THR A 387 -20.73 37.30 8.42
CA THR A 387 -22.15 37.15 8.80
C THR A 387 -22.81 35.87 8.26
N GLN A 388 -22.18 35.19 7.31
CA GLN A 388 -22.69 33.97 6.69
C GLN A 388 -22.08 32.70 7.31
N ILE A 389 -21.05 32.81 8.16
CA ILE A 389 -20.30 31.65 8.67
C ILE A 389 -21.24 30.65 9.35
N ASP A 390 -22.12 31.12 10.24
CA ASP A 390 -23.03 30.27 11.02
C ASP A 390 -24.16 29.62 10.19
N SER A 391 -24.33 30.04 8.94
CA SER A 391 -25.25 29.40 7.97
C SER A 391 -24.56 28.28 7.18
N ILE A 392 -23.24 28.25 7.17
CA ILE A 392 -22.42 27.32 6.36
C ILE A 392 -21.73 26.29 7.26
N ILE A 393 -21.25 26.71 8.43
CA ILE A 393 -20.51 25.90 9.39
C ILE A 393 -21.32 25.79 10.67
N SER A 394 -21.49 24.55 11.15
CA SER A 394 -22.07 24.27 12.45
C SER A 394 -21.09 23.44 13.29
N ALA A 395 -20.83 23.90 14.50
CA ALA A 395 -20.17 23.13 15.55
C ALA A 395 -21.19 22.62 16.60
N GLU A 396 -22.48 22.64 16.28
CA GLU A 396 -23.57 22.22 17.15
C GLU A 396 -23.99 20.77 16.84
N ILE A 397 -24.50 20.07 17.85
CA ILE A 397 -25.18 18.80 17.60
C ILE A 397 -26.49 19.10 16.85
N PRO A 398 -26.78 18.41 15.73
CA PRO A 398 -28.01 18.62 14.96
C PRO A 398 -29.26 18.42 15.81
N ASN A 399 -30.38 19.03 15.42
CA ASN A 399 -31.65 18.78 16.07
C ASN A 399 -32.16 17.37 15.68
N PRO A 400 -32.35 16.44 16.64
CA PRO A 400 -32.80 15.08 16.35
C PRO A 400 -34.21 15.01 15.76
N ASP A 401 -35.08 16.01 16.01
CA ASP A 401 -36.44 16.04 15.49
C ASP A 401 -36.49 16.59 14.05
N GLN A 402 -35.57 17.49 13.69
CA GLN A 402 -35.54 18.11 12.35
C GLN A 402 -34.68 17.31 11.36
N ASP A 403 -33.54 16.80 11.80
CA ASP A 403 -32.64 15.99 10.97
C ASP A 403 -32.09 14.80 11.78
N PRO A 404 -32.93 13.77 12.01
CA PRO A 404 -32.52 12.59 12.75
C PRO A 404 -31.34 11.86 12.09
N GLY A 405 -31.24 11.91 10.76
CA GLY A 405 -30.16 11.27 10.01
C GLY A 405 -28.81 11.94 10.26
N LEU A 406 -28.75 13.27 10.17
CA LEU A 406 -27.52 14.01 10.48
C LEU A 406 -27.18 13.89 11.96
N TYR A 407 -28.17 13.91 12.86
CA TYR A 407 -27.96 13.66 14.29
C TYR A 407 -27.27 12.32 14.52
N GLU A 408 -27.78 11.23 13.95
CA GLU A 408 -27.17 9.89 14.08
C GLU A 408 -25.73 9.87 13.55
N ILE A 409 -25.48 10.47 12.39
CA ILE A 409 -24.14 10.51 11.78
C ILE A 409 -23.16 11.28 12.67
N ILE A 410 -23.54 12.46 13.16
CA ILE A 410 -22.68 13.32 13.98
C ILE A 410 -22.40 12.68 15.33
N THR A 411 -23.43 12.17 16.01
CA THR A 411 -23.28 11.52 17.32
C THR A 411 -22.45 10.23 17.27
N LYS A 412 -22.51 9.51 16.15
CA LYS A 412 -21.70 8.30 15.94
C LYS A 412 -20.23 8.60 15.58
N ASN A 413 -19.98 9.59 14.73
CA ASN A 413 -18.67 9.74 14.07
C ASN A 413 -17.88 10.98 14.49
N MET A 414 -18.54 12.03 14.97
CA MET A 414 -17.95 13.36 15.16
C MET A 414 -17.93 13.80 16.63
N ILE A 415 -18.20 12.90 17.57
CA ILE A 415 -18.11 13.19 19.01
C ILE A 415 -16.67 13.08 19.50
N HIS A 416 -16.24 14.11 20.24
CA HIS A 416 -15.04 14.00 21.05
C HIS A 416 -15.29 13.01 22.20
N GLY A 417 -14.58 11.88 22.16
CA GLY A 417 -14.70 10.88 23.22
C GLY A 417 -14.41 11.47 24.61
N PRO A 418 -14.92 10.83 25.68
CA PRO A 418 -14.71 11.29 27.05
C PRO A 418 -13.21 11.47 27.29
N CYS A 419 -12.88 12.57 27.94
CA CYS A 419 -11.52 12.96 28.31
C CYS A 419 -11.57 13.70 29.65
N GLY A 420 -10.45 14.26 30.10
CA GLY A 420 -10.44 14.97 31.37
C GLY A 420 -10.59 14.02 32.56
N PRO A 421 -11.35 14.40 33.59
CA PRO A 421 -11.62 13.55 34.74
C PRO A 421 -12.31 12.23 34.38
N LEU A 422 -13.14 12.25 33.33
CA LEU A 422 -13.89 11.09 32.84
C LEU A 422 -12.98 10.03 32.23
N ASN A 423 -11.92 10.44 31.51
CA ASN A 423 -10.94 9.51 30.96
C ASN A 423 -9.55 10.16 30.89
N PRO A 424 -8.78 10.08 31.99
CA PRO A 424 -7.45 10.68 32.07
C PRO A 424 -6.44 10.06 31.10
N ASN A 425 -6.69 8.83 30.63
CA ASN A 425 -5.83 8.08 29.71
C ASN A 425 -6.17 8.31 28.24
N SER A 426 -7.14 9.19 27.94
CA SER A 426 -7.50 9.49 26.55
C SER A 426 -6.29 10.07 25.81
N PRO A 427 -6.03 9.70 24.52
CA PRO A 427 -4.86 10.17 23.77
C PRO A 427 -4.75 11.70 23.63
N CYS A 428 -5.84 12.44 23.85
CA CYS A 428 -5.82 13.90 23.83
C CYS A 428 -5.29 14.53 25.13
N MET A 429 -5.11 13.76 26.20
CA MET A 429 -4.74 14.26 27.52
C MET A 429 -3.24 14.50 27.65
N GLN A 430 -2.86 15.70 28.10
CA GLN A 430 -1.49 16.03 28.47
C GLN A 430 -1.53 16.90 29.73
N GLY A 431 -0.80 16.50 30.78
CA GLY A 431 -0.78 17.25 32.04
C GLY A 431 -2.17 17.44 32.67
N ARG A 432 -3.01 16.39 32.63
CA ARG A 432 -4.43 16.41 33.09
C ARG A 432 -5.35 17.40 32.37
N LYS A 433 -4.93 18.00 31.26
CA LYS A 433 -5.76 18.87 30.42
C LYS A 433 -5.93 18.24 29.03
N CYS A 434 -7.11 18.43 28.44
CA CYS A 434 -7.34 18.05 27.05
C CYS A 434 -6.59 19.02 26.14
N THR A 435 -5.61 18.53 25.36
CA THR A 435 -4.86 19.34 24.38
C THR A 435 -5.74 19.91 23.28
N LYS A 436 -6.94 19.35 23.09
CA LYS A 436 -7.94 19.80 22.13
C LYS A 436 -8.96 20.79 22.73
N LYS A 437 -8.77 21.17 24.00
CA LYS A 437 -9.58 22.15 24.76
C LYS A 437 -11.06 21.77 24.90
N TYR A 438 -11.36 20.47 25.05
CA TYR A 438 -12.71 20.00 25.35
C TYR A 438 -12.98 19.98 26.87
N PRO A 439 -14.24 20.21 27.31
CA PRO A 439 -15.36 20.69 26.49
C PRO A 439 -15.11 22.14 26.01
N ARG A 440 -15.60 22.49 24.81
CA ARG A 440 -15.50 23.85 24.29
C ARG A 440 -16.55 24.75 24.96
N GLU A 441 -16.23 26.04 25.04
CA GLU A 441 -17.15 27.02 25.61
C GLU A 441 -18.35 27.25 24.70
N PHE A 442 -19.51 27.49 25.30
CA PHE A 442 -20.71 27.90 24.59
C PHE A 442 -20.65 29.38 24.21
N ILE A 443 -20.94 29.68 22.95
CA ILE A 443 -20.93 31.03 22.37
C ILE A 443 -22.10 31.16 21.39
N GLN A 444 -22.83 32.27 21.44
CA GLN A 444 -24.03 32.48 20.62
C GLN A 444 -23.77 32.76 19.13
N GLU A 445 -22.57 33.24 18.77
CA GLU A 445 -22.19 33.56 17.39
C GLU A 445 -20.71 33.24 17.16
N THR A 446 -20.33 32.89 15.93
CA THR A 446 -18.92 32.63 15.60
C THR A 446 -18.06 33.89 15.75
N GLN A 447 -16.94 33.76 16.45
CA GLN A 447 -15.96 34.83 16.63
C GLN A 447 -14.65 34.50 15.91
N THR A 448 -14.22 35.39 15.01
CA THR A 448 -12.93 35.26 14.32
C THR A 448 -11.83 35.96 15.12
N GLY A 449 -10.89 35.19 15.67
CA GLY A 449 -9.72 35.70 16.40
C GLY A 449 -8.55 36.12 15.50
N ASN A 450 -7.59 36.86 16.08
CA ASN A 450 -6.36 37.30 15.39
C ASN A 450 -5.32 36.16 15.21
N ASP A 451 -5.47 35.04 15.90
CA ASP A 451 -4.55 33.89 15.91
C ASP A 451 -4.86 32.85 14.81
N GLY A 452 -5.86 33.10 13.97
CA GLY A 452 -6.25 32.24 12.86
C GLY A 452 -7.14 31.06 13.24
N TYR A 453 -7.59 30.95 14.50
CA TYR A 453 -8.52 29.92 14.95
C TYR A 453 -9.86 30.54 15.37
N PRO A 454 -10.93 30.42 14.55
CA PRO A 454 -12.24 30.91 14.94
C PRO A 454 -12.81 30.10 16.11
N LEU A 455 -13.56 30.78 16.98
CA LEU A 455 -14.43 30.16 17.96
C LEU A 455 -15.82 30.04 17.33
N TYR A 456 -16.20 28.84 16.92
CA TYR A 456 -17.47 28.62 16.24
C TYR A 456 -18.65 28.73 17.21
N ARG A 457 -19.79 29.20 16.69
CA ARG A 457 -21.06 29.23 17.42
C ARG A 457 -21.37 27.85 17.98
N ARG A 458 -21.74 27.85 19.26
CA ARG A 458 -22.20 26.69 19.99
C ARG A 458 -23.17 27.12 21.08
N ARG A 459 -24.48 27.00 20.84
CA ARG A 459 -25.51 27.45 21.78
C ARG A 459 -25.73 26.45 22.90
N ARG A 460 -26.17 26.97 24.04
CA ARG A 460 -26.56 26.13 25.17
C ARG A 460 -27.91 25.47 24.91
N PRO A 461 -28.27 24.38 25.59
CA PRO A 461 -29.60 23.78 25.48
C PRO A 461 -30.75 24.76 25.70
N GLU A 462 -30.60 25.70 26.64
CA GLU A 462 -31.62 26.73 26.91
C GLU A 462 -31.79 27.73 25.75
N GLU A 463 -30.81 27.80 24.87
CA GLU A 463 -30.74 28.69 23.70
C GLU A 463 -30.97 27.93 22.37
N GLY A 464 -31.45 26.69 22.46
CA GLY A 464 -31.75 25.84 21.30
C GLY A 464 -30.57 25.01 20.77
N GLY A 465 -29.51 24.86 21.57
CA GLY A 465 -28.48 23.84 21.34
C GLY A 465 -28.95 22.43 21.72
N PHE A 466 -28.23 21.41 21.28
CA PHE A 466 -28.54 20.01 21.59
C PHE A 466 -27.33 19.31 22.20
N THR A 467 -27.61 18.30 23.01
CA THR A 467 -26.62 17.38 23.60
C THR A 467 -26.80 15.99 23.02
N ALA A 468 -25.82 15.12 23.22
CA ALA A 468 -25.89 13.73 22.83
C ALA A 468 -25.53 12.83 24.00
N ILE A 469 -26.25 11.72 24.15
CA ILE A 469 -25.90 10.69 25.13
C ILE A 469 -24.96 9.70 24.47
N VAL A 470 -23.78 9.54 25.05
CA VAL A 470 -22.75 8.65 24.52
C VAL A 470 -22.45 7.55 25.52
N LYS A 471 -22.49 6.32 25.02
CA LYS A 471 -22.17 5.13 25.81
C LYS A 471 -20.66 4.99 25.90
N VAL A 472 -20.14 5.08 27.12
CA VAL A 472 -18.72 4.96 27.42
C VAL A 472 -18.50 3.71 28.24
N ARG A 473 -17.44 2.95 27.90
CA ARG A 473 -16.95 1.87 28.75
C ARG A 473 -15.95 2.44 29.75
N MET A 474 -16.31 2.45 31.03
CA MET A 474 -15.44 2.81 32.14
C MET A 474 -15.31 1.61 33.09
N ASN A 475 -14.09 1.15 33.36
CA ASN A 475 -13.83 0.06 34.31
C ASN A 475 -14.70 -1.19 34.10
N ASN A 476 -14.84 -1.64 32.85
CA ASN A 476 -15.70 -2.77 32.43
C ASN A 476 -17.22 -2.61 32.69
N GLN A 477 -17.68 -1.43 33.09
CA GLN A 477 -19.10 -1.06 33.15
C GLN A 477 -19.45 -0.09 32.02
N GLN A 478 -20.66 -0.21 31.45
CA GLN A 478 -21.19 0.76 30.51
C GLN A 478 -21.83 1.91 31.31
N ALA A 479 -21.37 3.13 31.05
CA ALA A 479 -21.96 4.36 31.57
C ALA A 479 -22.47 5.18 30.39
N GLU A 480 -23.62 5.82 30.57
CA GLU A 480 -24.15 6.82 29.64
C GLU A 480 -23.73 8.20 30.13
N ILE A 481 -23.09 8.96 29.25
CA ILE A 481 -22.61 10.31 29.56
C ILE A 481 -23.23 11.25 28.56
N GLU A 482 -23.91 12.28 29.07
CA GLU A 482 -24.33 13.39 28.26
C GLU A 482 -23.09 14.20 27.88
N VAL A 483 -22.83 14.28 26.59
CA VAL A 483 -21.75 15.08 26.03
C VAL A 483 -22.35 16.23 25.25
N ASP A 484 -21.75 17.38 25.49
CA ASP A 484 -21.81 18.51 24.62
C ASP A 484 -20.46 18.51 23.85
N ASN A 485 -20.50 18.72 22.53
CA ASN A 485 -19.33 18.46 21.69
C ASN A 485 -18.42 19.68 21.59
#